data_AF-F0FD03-F1
#
_entry.id   AF-F0FD03-F1
#
_cell.length_a   1.000
_cell.length_b   1.000
_cell.length_c   1.000
_cell.angle_alpha   90.00
_cell.angle_beta   90.00
_cell.angle_gamma   90.00
#
_symmetry.space_group_name_H-M   'P 1'
#
loop_
_entity.id
_entity.type
_entity.pdbx_description
1 polymer ?
#
loop_
_entity_poly.entity_id
_entity_poly.type
_entity_poly.pdbx_seq_one_letter_code
_entity_poly.pdbx_strand_id
1 'polypeptide(L)'
;MTQSSYENASMVQVFKEGTWDVKLSFLVMGLSNLVNKQFIKGLLFLFSEIAFLIAFAVQIIPAIGGMITLGTQEQGEAIKKVNGLEITVQVAGDNSMLMLIFGLASLIFCAVFAYIYWCNLKSARHLMALKQSGQKIPNFVEDFKTLADGRFHMGLMSIPLIGVLLFTILPLIYMICLAFTNFDHKHPAPKSLFDWVGFSSFGDVFSGRMASTFFPLLGWTLIWAVAATATTFFFGIVLALLLNTKGLKYKKVWRTLFVITIAVPQFVSLLLMRNFLNDNGPLNGLLQSLHLIQHPIPFLSDPVWAKFSIILVNMWIGIPFTMLVATGIIMNLPSEQIEAAEIDGASKLQIFKSITFPQILLIMAPSLIQQFIGNINNFNVIYFLTGGGPTNSSYYQAGSTDLLVTWLYKLTVSAKDYNLASVIGILIFAISAAFSLLAYTRSASFKEGTAK
;
A
#
# COMPACT_ATOMS: atom_id res chain seq x y z
N MET A 1 3.79 -44.43 -21.50
CA MET A 1 3.20 -43.12 -21.12
C MET A 1 4.17 -42.02 -21.53
N THR A 2 3.67 -40.89 -22.04
CA THR A 2 4.51 -39.75 -22.45
C THR A 2 5.07 -39.02 -21.24
N GLN A 3 6.23 -38.36 -21.37
CA GLN A 3 6.86 -37.56 -20.29
C GLN A 3 5.88 -36.57 -19.63
N SER A 4 5.01 -35.96 -20.43
CA SER A 4 3.95 -35.06 -19.97
C SER A 4 2.93 -35.73 -19.03
N SER A 5 2.65 -37.02 -19.22
CA SER A 5 1.74 -37.78 -18.34
C SER A 5 2.32 -37.99 -16.94
N TYR A 6 3.64 -38.15 -16.82
CA TYR A 6 4.32 -38.33 -15.54
C TYR A 6 4.62 -37.02 -14.83
N GLU A 7 4.90 -35.95 -15.57
CA GLU A 7 5.08 -34.60 -14.98
C GLU A 7 3.79 -34.04 -14.37
N ASN A 8 2.64 -34.49 -14.86
CA ASN A 8 1.31 -34.12 -14.35
C ASN A 8 0.78 -35.07 -13.26
N ALA A 9 1.54 -36.11 -12.86
CA ALA A 9 1.13 -37.02 -11.81
C ALA A 9 0.96 -36.30 -10.47
N SER A 10 -0.08 -36.68 -9.72
CA SER A 10 -0.33 -36.14 -8.37
C SER A 10 0.77 -36.55 -7.39
N MET A 11 1.03 -35.74 -6.35
CA MET A 11 2.08 -36.08 -5.36
C MET A 11 1.79 -37.40 -4.63
N VAL A 12 0.52 -37.79 -4.50
CA VAL A 12 0.12 -39.09 -3.94
C VAL A 12 0.54 -40.25 -4.86
N GLN A 13 0.38 -40.10 -6.18
CA GLN A 13 0.87 -41.08 -7.15
C GLN A 13 2.39 -41.16 -7.14
N VAL A 14 3.08 -40.02 -7.08
CA VAL A 14 4.55 -39.95 -6.98
C VAL A 14 5.05 -40.70 -5.74
N PHE A 15 4.36 -40.62 -4.61
CA PHE A 15 4.74 -41.36 -3.41
C PHE A 15 4.49 -42.87 -3.54
N LYS A 16 3.39 -43.30 -4.20
CA LYS A 16 3.07 -44.72 -4.36
C LYS A 16 3.97 -45.41 -5.38
N GLU A 17 4.13 -44.79 -6.55
CA GLU A 17 4.79 -45.35 -7.74
C GLU A 17 6.26 -44.93 -7.87
N GLY A 18 6.73 -44.01 -7.02
CA GLY A 18 8.11 -43.52 -7.03
C GLY A 18 9.13 -44.57 -6.64
N THR A 19 10.36 -44.38 -7.10
CA THR A 19 11.53 -45.15 -6.65
C THR A 19 11.87 -44.82 -5.18
N TRP A 20 12.69 -45.65 -4.53
CA TRP A 20 13.02 -45.49 -3.11
C TRP A 20 13.60 -44.09 -2.78
N ASP A 21 14.40 -43.51 -3.68
CA ASP A 21 14.98 -42.17 -3.55
C ASP A 21 13.91 -41.06 -3.60
N VAL A 22 12.87 -41.24 -4.41
CA VAL A 22 11.73 -40.32 -4.53
C VAL A 22 10.84 -40.39 -3.29
N LYS A 23 10.57 -41.61 -2.78
CA LYS A 23 9.77 -41.80 -1.56
C LYS A 23 10.45 -41.18 -0.34
N LEU A 24 11.74 -41.41 -0.18
CA LEU A 24 12.51 -40.82 0.92
C LEU A 24 12.68 -39.31 0.77
N SER A 25 12.54 -38.74 -0.44
CA SER A 25 12.58 -37.27 -0.63
C SER A 25 11.40 -36.53 0.02
N PHE A 26 10.36 -37.24 0.46
CA PHE A 26 9.28 -36.69 1.28
C PHE A 26 9.70 -36.48 2.74
N LEU A 27 10.69 -37.24 3.22
CA LEU A 27 11.20 -37.21 4.59
C LEU A 27 12.57 -36.55 4.72
N VAL A 28 13.40 -36.64 3.67
CA VAL A 28 14.74 -36.06 3.61
C VAL A 28 14.83 -35.29 2.30
N MET A 29 14.72 -33.97 2.38
CA MET A 29 14.71 -33.09 1.23
C MET A 29 16.02 -33.21 0.44
N GLY A 30 15.91 -33.18 -0.89
CA GLY A 30 17.05 -33.24 -1.81
C GLY A 30 17.63 -34.63 -2.04
N LEU A 31 17.14 -35.69 -1.39
CA LEU A 31 17.69 -37.04 -1.52
C LEU A 31 17.64 -37.57 -2.96
N SER A 32 16.53 -37.39 -3.67
CA SER A 32 16.44 -37.80 -5.08
C SER A 32 17.42 -37.01 -5.95
N ASN A 33 17.63 -35.73 -5.67
CA ASN A 33 18.65 -34.93 -6.37
C ASN A 33 20.07 -35.44 -6.08
N LEU A 34 20.39 -35.81 -4.84
CA LEU A 34 21.69 -36.37 -4.45
C LEU A 34 21.98 -37.71 -5.15
N VAL A 35 21.02 -38.64 -5.12
CA VAL A 35 21.14 -39.96 -5.78
C VAL A 35 21.35 -39.83 -7.28
N ASN A 36 20.75 -38.80 -7.89
CA ASN A 36 20.84 -38.54 -9.32
C ASN A 36 21.97 -37.57 -9.71
N LYS A 37 23.01 -37.44 -8.88
CA LYS A 37 24.22 -36.64 -9.12
C LYS A 37 23.99 -35.12 -9.25
N GLN A 38 22.84 -34.61 -8.86
CA GLN A 38 22.57 -33.17 -8.73
C GLN A 38 22.94 -32.68 -7.31
N PHE A 39 24.22 -32.82 -6.95
CA PHE A 39 24.70 -32.64 -5.57
C PHE A 39 24.40 -31.25 -4.99
N ILE A 40 24.67 -30.17 -5.71
CA ILE A 40 24.48 -28.80 -5.21
C ILE A 40 23.00 -28.56 -4.87
N LYS A 41 22.09 -28.90 -5.79
CA LYS A 41 20.64 -28.75 -5.59
C LYS A 41 20.12 -29.64 -4.45
N GLY A 42 20.60 -30.88 -4.37
CA GLY A 42 20.26 -31.79 -3.28
C GLY A 42 20.75 -31.29 -1.91
N LEU A 43 21.98 -30.78 -1.83
CA LEU A 43 22.53 -30.20 -0.61
C LEU A 43 21.80 -28.93 -0.19
N LEU A 44 21.38 -28.08 -1.13
CA LEU A 44 20.59 -26.88 -0.82
C LEU A 44 19.24 -27.24 -0.18
N PHE A 45 18.55 -28.25 -0.71
CA PHE A 45 17.30 -28.73 -0.14
C PHE A 45 17.50 -29.35 1.25
N LEU A 46 18.52 -30.20 1.41
CA LEU A 46 18.84 -30.81 2.70
C LEU A 46 19.26 -29.76 3.75
N PHE A 47 20.08 -28.79 3.37
CA PHE A 47 20.46 -27.69 4.25
C PHE A 47 19.24 -26.87 4.67
N SER A 48 18.31 -26.59 3.74
CA SER A 48 17.08 -25.86 4.04
C SER A 48 16.21 -26.61 5.04
N GLU A 49 16.11 -27.94 4.93
CA GLU A 49 15.40 -28.79 5.89
C GLU A 49 16.04 -28.76 7.27
N ILE A 50 17.36 -28.99 7.37
CA ILE A 50 18.08 -28.99 8.65
C ILE A 50 17.98 -27.61 9.32
N ALA A 51 18.23 -26.54 8.56
CA ALA A 51 18.11 -25.17 9.06
C ALA A 51 16.69 -24.88 9.55
N PHE A 52 15.67 -25.32 8.80
CA PHE A 52 14.28 -25.18 9.22
C PHE A 52 13.99 -25.96 10.49
N LEU A 53 14.40 -27.23 10.62
CA LEU A 53 14.14 -28.03 11.83
C LEU A 53 14.79 -27.43 13.08
N ILE A 54 16.03 -26.93 12.96
CA ILE A 54 16.71 -26.23 14.05
C ILE A 54 15.97 -24.95 14.40
N ALA A 55 15.65 -24.11 13.42
CA ALA A 55 14.88 -22.89 13.63
C ALA A 55 13.48 -23.18 14.19
N PHE A 56 12.87 -24.29 13.78
CA PHE A 56 11.53 -24.69 14.20
C PHE A 56 11.47 -24.96 15.70
N ALA A 57 12.42 -25.75 16.20
CA ALA A 57 12.52 -26.06 17.62
C ALA A 57 12.96 -24.87 18.47
N VAL A 58 13.96 -24.09 18.01
CA VAL A 58 14.63 -23.08 18.83
C VAL A 58 13.97 -21.70 18.75
N GLN A 59 13.37 -21.34 17.61
CA GLN A 59 12.86 -19.98 17.37
C GLN A 59 11.36 -19.96 17.07
N ILE A 60 10.86 -20.82 16.16
CA ILE A 60 9.47 -20.75 15.66
C ILE A 60 8.48 -21.16 16.74
N ILE A 61 8.68 -22.30 17.41
CA ILE A 61 7.77 -22.74 18.48
C ILE A 61 7.68 -21.69 19.60
N PRO A 62 8.81 -21.18 20.16
CA PRO A 62 8.75 -20.11 21.15
C PRO A 62 8.11 -18.82 20.63
N ALA A 63 8.40 -18.42 19.38
CA ALA A 63 7.84 -17.20 18.80
C ALA A 63 6.32 -17.29 18.57
N ILE A 64 5.82 -18.45 18.14
CA ILE A 64 4.37 -18.70 18.03
C ILE A 64 3.72 -18.67 19.41
N GLY A 65 4.36 -19.29 20.41
CA GLY A 65 3.90 -19.23 21.80
C GLY A 65 3.81 -17.79 22.31
N GLY A 66 4.86 -16.99 22.10
CA GLY A 66 4.91 -15.58 22.48
C GLY A 66 3.90 -14.70 21.75
N MET A 67 3.59 -14.98 20.47
CA MET A 67 2.53 -14.27 19.75
C MET A 67 1.14 -14.49 20.33
N ILE A 68 0.89 -15.66 20.92
CA ILE A 68 -0.39 -15.98 21.56
C ILE A 68 -0.46 -15.34 22.95
N THR A 69 0.59 -15.47 23.76
CA THR A 69 0.59 -14.97 25.14
C THR A 69 0.85 -13.47 25.24
N LEU A 70 1.56 -12.89 24.26
CA LEU A 70 2.05 -11.51 24.26
C LEU A 70 2.91 -11.15 25.49
N GLY A 71 3.49 -12.16 26.13
CA GLY A 71 4.33 -12.02 27.33
C GLY A 71 3.60 -12.41 28.60
N THR A 72 4.37 -12.64 29.66
CA THR A 72 3.86 -13.03 30.98
C THR A 72 4.52 -12.25 32.11
N GLN A 73 5.71 -11.70 31.87
CA GLN A 73 6.43 -10.90 32.86
C GLN A 73 6.62 -9.48 32.37
N GLU A 74 6.06 -8.52 33.09
CA GLU A 74 6.29 -7.11 32.82
C GLU A 74 7.72 -6.69 33.18
N GLN A 75 8.20 -5.62 32.55
CA GLN A 75 9.47 -5.02 32.93
C GLN A 75 9.37 -4.43 34.34
N GLY A 76 10.28 -4.83 35.22
CA GLY A 76 10.23 -4.47 36.64
C GLY A 76 11.59 -4.09 37.22
N GLU A 77 11.55 -3.63 38.47
CA GLU A 77 12.74 -3.31 39.24
C GLU A 77 13.06 -4.45 40.20
N ALA A 78 14.29 -4.98 40.13
CA ALA A 78 14.78 -5.95 41.11
C ALA A 78 15.98 -5.37 41.87
N ILE A 79 15.96 -5.53 43.18
CA ILE A 79 17.09 -5.12 44.03
C ILE A 79 18.21 -6.15 43.89
N LYS A 80 19.35 -5.73 43.32
CA LYS A 80 20.59 -6.51 43.31
C LYS A 80 21.56 -5.93 44.33
N LYS A 81 22.06 -6.77 45.24
CA LYS A 81 23.16 -6.41 46.14
C LYS A 81 24.48 -6.50 45.40
N VAL A 82 25.12 -5.36 45.16
CA VAL A 82 26.48 -5.28 44.61
C VAL A 82 27.35 -4.63 45.67
N ASN A 83 28.37 -5.33 46.17
CA ASN A 83 29.30 -4.85 47.20
C ASN A 83 28.63 -4.34 48.49
N GLY A 84 27.56 -4.99 48.96
CA GLY A 84 26.87 -4.60 50.19
C GLY A 84 25.91 -3.41 50.07
N LEU A 85 25.81 -2.80 48.89
CA LEU A 85 24.83 -1.76 48.56
C LEU A 85 23.68 -2.37 47.76
N GLU A 86 22.45 -2.08 48.18
CA GLU A 86 21.23 -2.44 47.47
C GLU A 86 21.04 -1.49 46.28
N ILE A 87 21.24 -2.00 45.07
CA ILE A 87 21.04 -1.24 43.83
C ILE A 87 19.81 -1.79 43.14
N THR A 88 18.84 -0.92 42.87
CA THR A 88 17.69 -1.24 42.04
C THR A 88 18.12 -1.37 40.58
N VAL A 89 18.05 -2.58 40.04
CA VAL A 89 18.38 -2.89 38.65
C VAL A 89 17.09 -3.20 37.90
N GLN A 90 16.89 -2.52 36.77
CA GLN A 90 15.82 -2.81 35.83
C GLN A 90 16.01 -4.22 35.25
N VAL A 91 15.07 -5.12 35.51
CA VAL A 91 15.05 -6.46 34.92
C VAL A 91 14.25 -6.37 33.62
N ALA A 92 14.86 -6.81 32.52
CA ALA A 92 14.18 -6.90 31.23
C ALA A 92 13.02 -7.91 31.35
N GLY A 93 11.79 -7.41 31.20
CA GLY A 93 10.61 -8.24 31.05
C GLY A 93 10.42 -8.69 29.60
N ASP A 94 9.29 -9.37 29.35
CA ASP A 94 8.86 -9.73 28.02
C ASP A 94 8.51 -8.48 27.19
N ASN A 95 8.53 -8.60 25.87
CA ASN A 95 8.16 -7.52 24.96
C ASN A 95 7.07 -8.00 24.00
N SER A 96 5.82 -7.64 24.31
CA SER A 96 4.63 -7.99 23.52
C SER A 96 4.76 -7.64 22.04
N MET A 97 5.35 -6.47 21.72
CA MET A 97 5.58 -6.05 20.34
C MET A 97 6.52 -7.00 19.61
N LEU A 98 7.67 -7.32 20.21
CA LEU A 98 8.64 -8.22 19.58
C LEU A 98 8.09 -9.65 19.45
N MET A 99 7.38 -10.13 20.47
CA MET A 99 6.74 -11.44 20.44
C MET A 99 5.73 -11.57 19.31
N LEU A 100 4.89 -10.55 19.12
CA LEU A 100 3.92 -10.51 18.02
C LEU A 100 4.63 -10.46 16.65
N ILE A 101 5.63 -9.59 16.47
CA ILE A 101 6.38 -9.48 15.20
C ILE A 101 7.11 -10.78 14.87
N PHE A 102 7.82 -11.38 15.83
CA PHE A 102 8.58 -12.60 15.60
C PHE A 102 7.68 -13.82 15.37
N GLY A 103 6.53 -13.91 16.04
CA GLY A 103 5.57 -14.98 15.75
C GLY A 103 4.99 -14.85 14.34
N LEU A 104 4.60 -13.64 13.91
CA LEU A 104 4.14 -13.41 12.55
C LEU A 104 5.23 -13.68 11.50
N ALA A 105 6.47 -13.25 11.76
CA ALA A 105 7.60 -13.55 10.88
C ALA A 105 7.86 -15.06 10.80
N SER A 106 7.66 -15.80 11.90
CA SER A 106 7.79 -17.25 11.95
C SER A 106 6.72 -17.95 11.09
N LEU A 107 5.48 -17.46 11.06
CA LEU A 107 4.44 -17.97 10.16
C LEU A 107 4.81 -17.79 8.68
N ILE A 108 5.33 -16.61 8.31
CA ILE A 108 5.80 -16.36 6.95
C ILE A 108 6.99 -17.27 6.61
N PHE A 109 7.92 -17.44 7.54
CA PHE A 109 9.05 -18.34 7.37
C PHE A 109 8.59 -19.80 7.16
N CYS A 110 7.58 -20.27 7.90
CA CYS A 110 6.94 -21.56 7.66
C CYS A 110 6.29 -21.65 6.27
N ALA A 111 5.61 -20.60 5.80
CA ALA A 111 5.02 -20.57 4.46
C ALA A 111 6.08 -20.62 3.35
N VAL A 112 7.18 -19.88 3.51
CA VAL A 112 8.34 -19.92 2.59
C VAL A 112 8.96 -21.31 2.59
N PHE A 113 9.15 -21.93 3.76
CA PHE A 113 9.65 -23.30 3.85
C PHE A 113 8.69 -24.30 3.18
N ALA A 114 7.39 -24.19 3.40
CA ALA A 114 6.39 -25.03 2.73
C ALA A 114 6.48 -24.92 1.20
N TYR A 115 6.77 -23.73 0.67
CA TYR A 115 7.03 -23.54 -0.76
C TYR A 115 8.34 -24.20 -1.21
N ILE A 116 9.43 -24.10 -0.43
CA ILE A 116 10.71 -24.78 -0.73
C ILE A 116 10.52 -26.31 -0.69
N TYR A 117 9.78 -26.82 0.29
CA TYR A 117 9.41 -28.23 0.39
C TYR A 117 8.60 -28.69 -0.84
N TRP A 118 7.62 -27.89 -1.27
CA TRP A 118 6.87 -28.16 -2.50
C TRP A 118 7.78 -28.17 -3.74
N CYS A 119 8.76 -27.27 -3.82
CA CYS A 119 9.76 -27.25 -4.89
C CYS A 119 10.66 -28.50 -4.88
N ASN A 120 11.03 -29.00 -3.70
CA ASN A 120 11.73 -30.27 -3.53
C ASN A 120 10.90 -31.44 -4.09
N LEU A 121 9.62 -31.54 -3.73
CA LEU A 121 8.75 -32.60 -4.25
C LEU A 121 8.55 -32.51 -5.76
N LYS A 122 8.40 -31.29 -6.29
CA LYS A 122 8.32 -31.05 -7.74
C LYS A 122 9.60 -31.48 -8.46
N SER A 123 10.77 -31.22 -7.85
CA SER A 123 12.07 -31.66 -8.34
C SER A 123 12.19 -33.18 -8.36
N ALA A 124 11.79 -33.87 -7.28
CA ALA A 124 11.78 -35.33 -7.21
C ALA A 124 10.83 -35.96 -8.25
N ARG A 125 9.63 -35.39 -8.45
CA ARG A 125 8.69 -35.82 -9.49
C ARG A 125 9.27 -35.68 -10.89
N HIS A 126 9.94 -34.57 -11.18
CA HIS A 126 10.56 -34.35 -12.49
C HIS A 126 11.67 -35.37 -12.75
N LEU A 127 12.51 -35.67 -11.76
CA LEU A 127 13.55 -36.70 -11.87
C LEU A 127 12.95 -38.10 -12.08
N MET A 128 11.85 -38.43 -11.41
CA MET A 128 11.10 -39.67 -11.63
C MET A 128 10.59 -39.77 -13.08
N ALA A 129 9.97 -38.71 -13.60
CA ALA A 129 9.47 -38.68 -14.97
C ALA A 129 10.59 -38.85 -16.02
N LEU A 130 11.76 -38.25 -15.79
CA LEU A 130 12.94 -38.42 -16.65
C LEU A 130 13.47 -39.86 -16.63
N LYS A 131 13.56 -40.48 -15.45
CA LYS A 131 13.97 -41.89 -15.32
C LYS A 131 13.02 -42.83 -16.05
N GLN A 132 11.71 -42.65 -15.89
CA GLN A 132 10.69 -43.51 -16.49
C GLN A 132 10.56 -43.32 -18.00
N SER A 133 10.89 -42.14 -18.52
CA SER A 133 10.94 -41.86 -19.96
C SER A 133 12.27 -42.21 -20.62
N GLY A 134 13.26 -42.72 -19.86
CA GLY A 134 14.57 -43.10 -20.37
C GLY A 134 15.44 -41.92 -20.84
N GLN A 135 15.11 -40.69 -20.43
CA GLN A 135 15.84 -39.49 -20.83
C GLN A 135 17.06 -39.23 -19.92
N LYS A 136 18.05 -38.52 -20.47
CA LYS A 136 19.25 -38.13 -19.72
C LYS A 136 18.87 -37.15 -18.61
N ILE A 137 19.27 -37.47 -17.38
CA ILE A 137 19.13 -36.57 -16.23
C ILE A 137 20.10 -35.40 -16.42
N PRO A 138 19.63 -34.14 -16.40
CA PRO A 138 20.50 -32.98 -16.56
C PRO A 138 21.42 -32.82 -15.35
N ASN A 139 22.66 -32.42 -15.60
CA ASN A 139 23.59 -32.07 -14.52
C ASN A 139 23.22 -30.70 -13.91
N PHE A 140 23.71 -30.40 -12.71
CA PHE A 140 23.41 -29.11 -12.04
C PHE A 140 23.70 -27.88 -12.91
N VAL A 141 24.81 -27.88 -13.64
CA VAL A 141 25.18 -26.77 -14.54
C VAL A 141 24.18 -26.64 -15.70
N GLU A 142 23.69 -27.76 -16.22
CA GLU A 142 22.67 -27.77 -17.28
C GLU A 142 21.33 -27.25 -16.74
N ASP A 143 20.91 -27.71 -15.54
CA ASP A 143 19.70 -27.24 -14.85
C ASP A 143 19.77 -25.74 -14.52
N PHE A 144 20.93 -25.26 -14.02
CA PHE A 144 21.15 -23.84 -13.74
C PHE A 144 21.12 -22.98 -15.02
N LYS A 145 21.71 -23.46 -16.12
CA LYS A 145 21.59 -22.79 -17.42
C LYS A 145 20.12 -22.66 -17.87
N THR A 146 19.29 -23.67 -17.61
CA THR A 146 17.84 -23.54 -17.91
C THR A 146 17.13 -22.50 -17.04
N LEU A 147 17.57 -22.30 -15.79
CA LEU A 147 17.09 -21.22 -14.92
C LEU A 147 17.60 -19.85 -15.37
N ALA A 148 18.80 -19.76 -15.94
CA ALA A 148 19.39 -18.52 -16.44
C ALA A 148 18.80 -18.08 -17.79
N ASP A 149 18.45 -19.01 -18.68
CA ASP A 149 17.95 -18.69 -20.03
C ASP A 149 16.42 -18.84 -20.15
N GLY A 150 15.87 -20.01 -19.81
CA GLY A 150 14.45 -20.35 -20.08
C GLY A 150 13.48 -20.03 -18.94
N ARG A 151 13.97 -19.93 -17.70
CA ARG A 151 13.16 -19.68 -16.49
C ARG A 151 13.69 -18.52 -15.64
N PHE A 152 14.40 -17.59 -16.28
CA PHE A 152 15.00 -16.43 -15.62
C PHE A 152 14.00 -15.61 -14.81
N HIS A 153 12.78 -15.47 -15.33
CA HIS A 153 11.68 -14.80 -14.63
C HIS A 153 11.39 -15.39 -13.23
N MET A 154 11.56 -16.70 -13.01
CA MET A 154 11.34 -17.31 -11.70
C MET A 154 12.42 -16.92 -10.69
N GLY A 155 13.69 -16.91 -11.13
CA GLY A 155 14.81 -16.45 -10.30
C GLY A 155 14.70 -14.95 -10.00
N LEU A 156 14.45 -14.15 -11.03
CA LEU A 156 14.33 -12.70 -10.93
C LEU A 156 13.18 -12.26 -10.02
N MET A 157 12.02 -12.95 -10.09
CA MET A 157 10.84 -12.61 -9.27
C MET A 157 10.93 -13.08 -7.82
N SER A 158 11.84 -14.01 -7.49
CA SER A 158 11.99 -14.50 -6.11
C SER A 158 12.45 -13.40 -5.14
N ILE A 159 13.37 -12.53 -5.56
CA ILE A 159 13.91 -11.44 -4.72
C ILE A 159 12.83 -10.38 -4.43
N PRO A 160 12.11 -9.81 -5.43
CA PRO A 160 10.99 -8.91 -5.18
C PRO A 160 9.89 -9.56 -4.33
N LEU A 161 9.58 -10.84 -4.53
CA LEU A 161 8.55 -11.53 -3.76
C LEU A 161 8.91 -11.62 -2.28
N ILE A 162 10.17 -11.97 -1.95
CA ILE A 162 10.67 -11.95 -0.57
C ILE A 162 10.57 -10.53 0.01
N GLY A 163 10.95 -9.51 -0.77
CA GLY A 163 10.81 -8.11 -0.38
C GLY A 163 9.36 -7.72 -0.06
N VAL A 164 8.40 -8.13 -0.90
CA VAL A 164 6.96 -7.91 -0.68
C VAL A 164 6.49 -8.62 0.59
N LEU A 165 6.89 -9.87 0.81
CA LEU A 165 6.49 -10.62 2.00
C LEU A 165 7.01 -9.97 3.29
N LEU A 166 8.28 -9.56 3.32
CA LEU A 166 8.93 -9.03 4.52
C LEU A 166 8.61 -7.55 4.80
N PHE A 167 8.53 -6.72 3.76
CA PHE A 167 8.38 -5.27 3.92
C PHE A 167 6.98 -4.75 3.65
N THR A 168 6.09 -5.56 3.05
CA THR A 168 4.69 -5.17 2.80
C THR A 168 3.70 -6.05 3.56
N ILE A 169 3.77 -7.38 3.39
CA ILE A 169 2.79 -8.29 3.98
C ILE A 169 2.98 -8.41 5.49
N LEU A 170 4.21 -8.60 5.98
CA LEU A 170 4.48 -8.73 7.41
C LEU A 170 4.04 -7.49 8.23
N PRO A 171 4.43 -6.25 7.88
CA PRO A 171 3.98 -5.06 8.62
C PRO A 171 2.46 -4.85 8.52
N LEU A 172 1.85 -5.24 7.40
CA LEU A 172 0.41 -5.16 7.21
C LEU A 172 -0.33 -6.12 8.14
N ILE A 173 0.09 -7.38 8.22
CA ILE A 173 -0.51 -8.36 9.14
C ILE A 173 -0.27 -7.92 10.59
N TYR A 174 0.94 -7.43 10.90
CA TYR A 174 1.25 -6.89 12.23
C TYR A 174 0.30 -5.74 12.61
N MET A 175 0.12 -4.76 11.72
CA MET A 175 -0.82 -3.65 11.90
C MET A 175 -2.25 -4.17 12.11
N ILE A 176 -2.69 -5.17 11.33
CA ILE A 176 -4.02 -5.79 11.51
C ILE A 176 -4.13 -6.43 12.90
N CYS A 177 -3.13 -7.19 13.35
CA CYS A 177 -3.12 -7.81 14.67
C CYS A 177 -3.25 -6.78 15.80
N LEU A 178 -2.55 -5.65 15.70
CA LEU A 178 -2.63 -4.58 16.70
C LEU A 178 -4.04 -3.99 16.85
N ALA A 179 -4.88 -4.04 15.80
CA ALA A 179 -6.28 -3.60 15.92
C ALA A 179 -7.08 -4.43 16.94
N PHE A 180 -6.63 -5.66 17.24
CA PHE A 180 -7.26 -6.59 18.17
C PHE A 180 -6.59 -6.64 19.54
N THR A 181 -5.63 -5.75 19.81
CA THR A 181 -4.95 -5.63 21.10
C THR A 181 -5.28 -4.31 21.80
N ASN A 182 -4.90 -4.18 23.07
CA ASN A 182 -4.92 -2.91 23.81
C ASN A 182 -3.59 -2.14 23.70
N PHE A 183 -2.83 -2.31 22.61
CA PHE A 183 -1.56 -1.59 22.44
C PHE A 183 -1.81 -0.09 22.22
N ASP A 184 -1.79 0.66 23.30
CA ASP A 184 -2.07 2.09 23.37
C ASP A 184 -1.05 2.83 24.25
N HIS A 185 -1.27 4.13 24.47
CA HIS A 185 -0.39 4.93 25.31
C HIS A 185 -0.31 4.49 26.78
N LYS A 186 -1.29 3.69 27.25
CA LYS A 186 -1.32 3.16 28.62
C LYS A 186 -0.55 1.85 28.76
N HIS A 187 -0.33 1.14 27.64
CA HIS A 187 0.44 -0.10 27.57
C HIS A 187 1.68 0.05 26.68
N PRO A 188 2.63 0.95 27.01
CA PRO A 188 3.80 1.18 26.18
C PRO A 188 4.79 0.01 26.27
N ALA A 189 4.98 -0.72 25.18
CA ALA A 189 6.06 -1.70 25.07
C ALA A 189 7.45 -1.02 25.06
N PRO A 190 8.49 -1.57 25.71
CA PRO A 190 8.52 -2.83 26.48
C PRO A 190 8.13 -2.68 27.96
N LYS A 191 7.77 -1.47 28.42
CA LYS A 191 7.56 -1.19 29.84
C LYS A 191 6.36 -1.94 30.41
N SER A 192 5.27 -2.01 29.65
CA SER A 192 4.05 -2.73 30.01
C SER A 192 3.69 -3.70 28.89
N LEU A 193 3.06 -4.81 29.25
CA LEU A 193 2.55 -5.76 28.27
C LEU A 193 1.21 -5.26 27.71
N PHE A 194 0.92 -5.68 26.48
CA PHE A 194 -0.41 -5.54 25.89
C PHE A 194 -0.98 -6.92 25.56
N ASP A 195 -2.30 -7.03 25.64
CA ASP A 195 -3.06 -8.26 25.51
C ASP A 195 -4.02 -8.20 24.32
N TRP A 196 -4.50 -9.39 23.92
CA TRP A 196 -5.59 -9.53 22.97
C TRP A 196 -6.93 -9.13 23.62
N VAL A 197 -7.60 -8.14 23.04
CA VAL A 197 -8.91 -7.63 23.51
C VAL A 197 -10.02 -7.83 22.47
N GLY A 198 -9.73 -8.57 21.40
CA GLY A 198 -10.69 -8.86 20.33
C GLY A 198 -11.18 -7.59 19.66
N PHE A 199 -12.50 -7.36 19.62
CA PHE A 199 -13.09 -6.24 18.87
C PHE A 199 -13.27 -4.94 19.69
N SER A 200 -12.70 -4.85 20.90
CA SER A 200 -12.89 -3.68 21.77
C SER A 200 -12.50 -2.37 21.08
N SER A 201 -11.36 -2.32 20.39
CA SER A 201 -10.89 -1.14 19.66
C SER A 201 -11.83 -0.72 18.53
N PHE A 202 -12.50 -1.68 17.89
CA PHE A 202 -13.51 -1.40 16.86
C PHE A 202 -14.78 -0.79 17.50
N GLY A 203 -15.22 -1.33 18.64
CA GLY A 203 -16.32 -0.77 19.43
C GLY A 203 -16.07 0.69 19.81
N ASP A 204 -14.85 1.00 20.23
CA ASP A 204 -14.41 2.36 20.58
C ASP A 204 -14.48 3.34 19.39
N VAL A 205 -14.18 2.88 18.18
CA VAL A 205 -14.25 3.67 16.94
C VAL A 205 -15.68 3.89 16.45
N PHE A 206 -16.52 2.85 16.46
CA PHE A 206 -17.86 2.93 15.88
C PHE A 206 -18.94 3.45 16.82
N SER A 207 -18.82 3.15 18.12
CA SER A 207 -19.88 3.43 19.10
C SER A 207 -19.37 4.07 20.40
N GLY A 208 -18.06 4.00 20.63
CA GLY A 208 -17.44 4.53 21.84
C GLY A 208 -16.93 5.95 21.67
N ARG A 209 -15.86 6.23 22.41
CA ARG A 209 -15.31 7.57 22.61
C ARG A 209 -14.79 8.23 21.33
N MET A 210 -14.44 7.43 20.32
CA MET A 210 -13.84 7.93 19.07
C MET A 210 -14.87 8.16 17.97
N ALA A 211 -16.12 7.73 18.14
CA ALA A 211 -17.17 7.85 17.13
C ALA A 211 -17.45 9.32 16.74
N SER A 212 -17.42 10.24 17.71
CA SER A 212 -17.59 11.68 17.50
C SER A 212 -16.49 12.32 16.63
N THR A 213 -15.35 11.64 16.50
CA THR A 213 -14.23 12.05 15.62
C THR A 213 -14.27 11.27 14.32
N PHE A 214 -14.46 9.95 14.38
CA PHE A 214 -14.39 9.07 13.23
C PHE A 214 -15.40 9.43 12.13
N PHE A 215 -16.70 9.56 12.44
CA PHE A 215 -17.71 9.80 11.41
C PHE A 215 -17.56 11.17 10.72
N PRO A 216 -17.30 12.28 11.44
CA PRO A 216 -17.01 13.55 10.77
C PRO A 216 -15.76 13.52 9.91
N LEU A 217 -14.67 12.88 10.35
CA LEU A 217 -13.47 12.75 9.54
C LEU A 217 -13.67 11.82 8.35
N LEU A 218 -14.46 10.75 8.48
CA LEU A 218 -14.86 9.89 7.36
C LEU A 218 -15.65 10.70 6.33
N GLY A 219 -16.67 11.44 6.78
CA GLY A 219 -17.48 12.30 5.92
C GLY A 219 -16.63 13.33 5.19
N TRP A 220 -15.73 14.02 5.92
CA TRP A 220 -14.79 14.95 5.33
C TRP A 220 -13.81 14.28 4.36
N THR A 221 -13.28 13.10 4.67
CA THR A 221 -12.36 12.36 3.80
C THR A 221 -13.01 12.00 2.46
N LEU A 222 -14.28 11.61 2.47
CA LEU A 222 -15.03 11.33 1.25
C LEU A 222 -15.35 12.60 0.46
N ILE A 223 -15.80 13.67 1.12
CA ILE A 223 -16.04 14.98 0.50
C ILE A 223 -14.75 15.50 -0.15
N TRP A 224 -13.64 15.44 0.58
CA TRP A 224 -12.31 15.78 0.11
C TRP A 224 -11.93 14.96 -1.12
N ALA A 225 -12.04 13.63 -1.06
CA ALA A 225 -11.64 12.76 -2.16
C ALA A 225 -12.44 13.04 -3.44
N VAL A 226 -13.73 13.31 -3.32
CA VAL A 226 -14.58 13.71 -4.45
C VAL A 226 -14.18 15.10 -4.95
N ALA A 227 -14.12 16.10 -4.08
CA ALA A 227 -13.84 17.49 -4.47
C ALA A 227 -12.44 17.64 -5.08
N ALA A 228 -11.43 17.04 -4.47
CA ALA A 228 -10.05 17.01 -4.95
C ALA A 228 -9.99 16.40 -6.36
N THR A 229 -10.56 15.21 -6.55
CA THR A 229 -10.57 14.52 -7.85
C THR A 229 -11.37 15.28 -8.91
N ALA A 230 -12.57 15.74 -8.56
CA ALA A 230 -13.46 16.42 -9.51
C ALA A 230 -12.87 17.74 -9.98
N THR A 231 -12.31 18.54 -9.08
CA THR A 231 -11.67 19.83 -9.43
C THR A 231 -10.41 19.62 -10.27
N THR A 232 -9.50 18.71 -9.89
CA THR A 232 -8.30 18.42 -10.70
C THR A 232 -8.64 17.86 -12.07
N PHE A 233 -9.66 17.00 -12.15
CA PHE A 233 -10.13 16.44 -13.41
C PHE A 233 -10.75 17.50 -14.32
N PHE A 234 -11.72 18.24 -13.81
CA PHE A 234 -12.46 19.23 -14.58
C PHE A 234 -11.54 20.34 -15.11
N PHE A 235 -10.77 20.98 -14.22
CA PHE A 235 -9.90 22.07 -14.64
C PHE A 235 -8.68 21.59 -15.44
N GLY A 236 -8.23 20.34 -15.22
CA GLY A 236 -7.22 19.71 -16.07
C GLY A 236 -7.69 19.52 -17.50
N ILE A 237 -8.93 19.06 -17.71
CA ILE A 237 -9.54 18.97 -19.04
C ILE A 237 -9.71 20.35 -19.66
N VAL A 238 -10.20 21.34 -18.91
CA VAL A 238 -10.35 22.72 -19.41
C VAL A 238 -9.01 23.25 -19.92
N LEU A 239 -7.92 23.12 -19.15
CA LEU A 239 -6.60 23.55 -19.62
C LEU A 239 -6.11 22.73 -20.82
N ALA A 240 -6.37 21.42 -20.87
CA ALA A 240 -6.01 20.59 -22.02
C ALA A 240 -6.72 21.05 -23.30
N LEU A 241 -8.02 21.40 -23.23
CA LEU A 241 -8.77 21.93 -24.36
C LEU A 241 -8.23 23.30 -24.80
N LEU A 242 -7.94 24.20 -23.85
CA LEU A 242 -7.36 25.50 -24.15
C LEU A 242 -6.00 25.37 -24.85
N LEU A 243 -5.12 24.48 -24.38
CA LEU A 243 -3.83 24.22 -25.02
C LEU A 243 -3.97 23.58 -26.40
N ASN A 244 -5.04 22.84 -26.67
CA ASN A 244 -5.29 22.20 -27.97
C ASN A 244 -6.19 23.01 -28.91
N THR A 245 -6.56 24.23 -28.54
CA THR A 245 -7.36 25.11 -29.40
C THR A 245 -6.55 25.59 -30.61
N LYS A 246 -7.16 25.56 -31.80
CA LYS A 246 -6.57 26.09 -33.05
C LYS A 246 -6.30 27.60 -32.88
N GLY A 247 -5.09 28.05 -33.20
CA GLY A 247 -4.72 29.48 -33.14
C GLY A 247 -4.05 29.95 -31.84
N LEU A 248 -3.86 29.08 -30.85
CA LEU A 248 -3.13 29.45 -29.63
C LEU A 248 -1.64 29.74 -29.94
N LYS A 249 -1.24 31.00 -29.80
CA LYS A 249 0.17 31.42 -29.90
C LYS A 249 0.95 30.98 -28.66
N TYR A 250 2.23 30.65 -28.85
CA TYR A 250 3.16 30.25 -27.77
C TYR A 250 2.71 29.04 -26.93
N LYS A 251 2.03 28.07 -27.54
CA LYS A 251 1.55 26.84 -26.87
C LYS A 251 2.61 26.13 -26.01
N LYS A 252 3.87 26.10 -26.48
CA LYS A 252 4.99 25.53 -25.72
C LYS A 252 5.24 26.27 -24.40
N VAL A 253 5.19 27.60 -24.41
CA VAL A 253 5.40 28.44 -23.21
C VAL A 253 4.30 28.19 -22.20
N TRP A 254 3.03 28.25 -22.61
CA TRP A 254 1.89 27.97 -21.73
C TRP A 254 1.96 26.58 -21.11
N ARG A 255 2.27 25.56 -21.92
CA ARG A 255 2.45 24.19 -21.42
C ARG A 255 3.58 24.12 -20.37
N THR A 256 4.72 24.73 -20.64
CA THR A 256 5.84 24.76 -19.68
C THR A 256 5.46 25.47 -18.38
N LEU A 257 4.76 26.60 -18.44
CA LEU A 257 4.33 27.35 -17.25
C LEU A 257 3.37 26.55 -16.37
N PHE A 258 2.45 25.78 -16.95
CA PHE A 258 1.56 24.93 -16.15
C PHE A 258 2.26 23.69 -15.61
N VAL A 259 3.17 23.09 -16.37
CA VAL A 259 3.89 21.87 -15.96
C VAL A 259 4.97 22.16 -14.91
N ILE A 260 5.46 23.39 -14.79
CA ILE A 260 6.49 23.71 -13.79
C ILE A 260 6.05 23.41 -12.36
N THR A 261 4.74 23.45 -12.08
CA THR A 261 4.20 23.19 -10.74
C THR A 261 4.37 21.73 -10.30
N ILE A 262 4.51 20.80 -11.26
CA ILE A 262 4.84 19.38 -10.99
C ILE A 262 6.34 19.09 -11.07
N ALA A 263 7.14 20.01 -11.62
CA ALA A 263 8.60 19.89 -11.64
C ALA A 263 9.21 20.22 -10.27
N VAL A 264 8.55 21.07 -9.48
CA VAL A 264 8.94 21.38 -8.10
C VAL A 264 8.45 20.26 -7.18
N PRO A 265 9.29 19.75 -6.24
CA PRO A 265 8.85 18.76 -5.27
C PRO A 265 7.62 19.22 -4.48
N GLN A 266 6.61 18.36 -4.41
CA GLN A 266 5.29 18.72 -3.86
C GLN A 266 5.36 19.30 -2.45
N PHE A 267 6.19 18.73 -1.56
CA PHE A 267 6.29 19.20 -0.18
C PHE A 267 6.82 20.64 -0.09
N VAL A 268 7.72 21.05 -0.99
CA VAL A 268 8.24 22.43 -1.03
C VAL A 268 7.12 23.39 -1.38
N SER A 269 6.36 23.07 -2.43
CA SER A 269 5.21 23.85 -2.86
C SER A 269 4.16 23.99 -1.75
N LEU A 270 3.87 22.90 -1.03
CA LEU A 270 2.90 22.91 0.08
C LEU A 270 3.37 23.74 1.27
N LEU A 271 4.64 23.63 1.67
CA LEU A 271 5.21 24.44 2.75
C LEU A 271 5.26 25.94 2.40
N LEU A 272 5.60 26.27 1.14
CA LEU A 272 5.53 27.65 0.65
C LEU A 272 4.08 28.16 0.67
N MET A 273 3.11 27.37 0.22
CA MET A 273 1.70 27.75 0.26
C MET A 273 1.19 27.91 1.69
N ARG A 274 1.65 27.11 2.64
CA ARG A 274 1.32 27.29 4.06
C ARG A 274 1.76 28.67 4.59
N ASN A 275 2.97 29.09 4.25
CA ASN A 275 3.46 30.42 4.64
C ASN A 275 2.74 31.54 3.87
N PHE A 276 2.46 31.32 2.59
CA PHE A 276 1.77 32.28 1.73
C PHE A 276 0.35 32.57 2.21
N LEU A 277 -0.38 31.51 2.61
CA LEU A 277 -1.76 31.53 3.08
C LEU A 277 -1.88 31.74 4.60
N ASN A 278 -0.78 31.98 5.32
CA ASN A 278 -0.86 32.31 6.74
C ASN A 278 -1.64 33.63 6.94
N ASP A 279 -2.26 33.82 8.11
CA ASP A 279 -3.02 35.03 8.43
C ASP A 279 -2.14 36.29 8.30
N ASN A 280 -0.88 36.21 8.73
CA ASN A 280 0.14 37.28 8.54
C ASN A 280 1.00 37.06 7.28
N GLY A 281 0.54 36.20 6.38
CA GLY A 281 1.26 35.80 5.18
C GLY A 281 1.21 36.86 4.07
N PRO A 282 2.08 36.73 3.05
CA PRO A 282 2.14 37.65 1.92
C PRO A 282 0.81 37.83 1.17
N LEU A 283 -0.05 36.80 1.09
CA LEU A 283 -1.33 36.93 0.37
C LEU A 283 -2.24 37.96 1.06
N ASN A 284 -2.43 37.84 2.38
CA ASN A 284 -3.23 38.79 3.13
C ASN A 284 -2.60 40.19 3.10
N GLY A 285 -1.28 40.29 3.23
CA GLY A 285 -0.57 41.57 3.10
C GLY A 285 -0.77 42.24 1.73
N LEU A 286 -0.73 41.46 0.64
CA LEU A 286 -1.01 41.95 -0.71
C LEU A 286 -2.47 42.41 -0.85
N LEU A 287 -3.44 41.61 -0.40
CA LEU A 287 -4.86 41.98 -0.48
C LEU A 287 -5.18 43.24 0.34
N GLN A 288 -4.55 43.41 1.50
CA GLN A 288 -4.69 44.60 2.34
C GLN A 288 -4.05 45.84 1.70
N SER A 289 -2.83 45.71 1.17
CA SER A 289 -2.16 46.83 0.46
C SER A 289 -2.90 47.29 -0.79
N LEU A 290 -3.58 46.37 -1.49
CA LEU A 290 -4.47 46.68 -2.61
C LEU A 290 -5.85 47.20 -2.17
N HIS A 291 -6.10 47.34 -0.87
CA HIS A 291 -7.38 47.77 -0.28
C HIS A 291 -8.56 46.86 -0.68
N LEU A 292 -8.31 45.59 -1.03
CA LEU A 292 -9.36 44.62 -1.36
C LEU A 292 -10.00 44.01 -0.11
N ILE A 293 -9.28 43.99 1.02
CA ILE A 293 -9.76 43.51 2.31
C ILE A 293 -9.32 44.46 3.42
N GLN A 294 -10.14 44.58 4.47
CA GLN A 294 -9.82 45.36 5.67
C GLN A 294 -9.12 44.50 6.74
N HIS A 295 -9.55 43.24 6.88
CA HIS A 295 -9.01 42.28 7.84
C HIS A 295 -8.44 41.06 7.11
N PRO A 296 -7.41 40.40 7.67
CA PRO A 296 -6.84 39.19 7.08
C PRO A 296 -7.91 38.10 6.93
N ILE A 297 -7.94 37.44 5.77
CA ILE A 297 -8.80 36.27 5.57
C ILE A 297 -8.13 35.08 6.28
N PRO A 298 -8.85 34.34 7.14
CA PRO A 298 -8.30 33.25 7.94
C PRO A 298 -8.17 31.96 7.11
N PHE A 299 -7.38 32.01 6.03
CA PHE A 299 -7.30 30.93 5.03
C PHE A 299 -7.01 29.55 5.60
N LEU A 300 -6.20 29.47 6.67
CA LEU A 300 -5.82 28.21 7.32
C LEU A 300 -6.30 28.13 8.78
N SER A 301 -6.70 29.25 9.37
CA SER A 301 -7.06 29.35 10.80
C SER A 301 -8.55 29.12 11.06
N ASP A 302 -9.42 29.35 10.08
CA ASP A 302 -10.85 29.03 10.16
C ASP A 302 -11.14 27.65 9.54
N PRO A 303 -11.98 26.78 10.15
CA PRO A 303 -12.24 25.43 9.65
C PRO A 303 -12.79 25.36 8.22
N VAL A 304 -13.65 26.31 7.83
CA VAL A 304 -14.30 26.31 6.51
C VAL A 304 -13.33 26.84 5.47
N TRP A 305 -12.66 27.95 5.77
CA TRP A 305 -11.60 28.49 4.91
C TRP A 305 -10.46 27.52 4.72
N ALA A 306 -10.01 26.84 5.77
CA ALA A 306 -8.95 25.83 5.69
C ALA A 306 -9.32 24.72 4.70
N LYS A 307 -10.56 24.20 4.78
CA LYS A 307 -11.09 23.19 3.86
C LYS A 307 -11.13 23.67 2.41
N PHE A 308 -11.52 24.92 2.18
CA PHE A 308 -11.53 25.51 0.83
C PHE A 308 -10.09 25.69 0.29
N SER A 309 -9.20 26.24 1.12
CA SER A 309 -7.79 26.49 0.79
C SER A 309 -7.07 25.20 0.41
N ILE A 310 -7.27 24.11 1.15
CA ILE A 310 -6.62 22.83 0.82
C ILE A 310 -7.12 22.25 -0.51
N ILE A 311 -8.40 22.41 -0.86
CA ILE A 311 -8.94 21.96 -2.16
C ILE A 311 -8.31 22.80 -3.27
N LEU A 312 -8.24 24.11 -3.10
CA LEU A 312 -7.66 25.03 -4.09
C LEU A 312 -6.19 24.74 -4.34
N VAL A 313 -5.40 24.54 -3.28
CA VAL A 313 -3.97 24.21 -3.40
C VAL A 313 -3.78 22.83 -4.04
N ASN A 314 -4.56 21.83 -3.65
CA ASN A 314 -4.51 20.50 -4.28
C ASN A 314 -4.88 20.57 -5.76
N MET A 315 -5.90 21.34 -6.11
CA MET A 315 -6.29 21.58 -7.49
C MET A 315 -5.14 22.19 -8.29
N TRP A 316 -4.46 23.22 -7.77
CA TRP A 316 -3.31 23.84 -8.43
C TRP A 316 -2.15 22.86 -8.69
N ILE A 317 -1.87 21.95 -7.73
CA ILE A 317 -0.84 20.92 -7.86
C ILE A 317 -1.26 19.80 -8.83
N GLY A 318 -2.53 19.40 -8.80
CA GLY A 318 -3.02 18.22 -9.52
C GLY A 318 -3.46 18.49 -10.97
N ILE A 319 -3.92 19.70 -11.28
CA ILE A 319 -4.35 20.12 -12.64
C ILE A 319 -3.34 19.73 -13.73
N PRO A 320 -2.02 19.97 -13.58
CA PRO A 320 -1.07 19.73 -14.65
C PRO A 320 -0.95 18.26 -15.05
N PHE A 321 -1.05 17.33 -14.10
CA PHE A 321 -1.05 15.89 -14.39
C PHE A 321 -2.25 15.51 -15.26
N THR A 322 -3.46 15.91 -14.85
CA THR A 322 -4.69 15.66 -15.62
C THR A 322 -4.60 16.32 -17.01
N MET A 323 -4.11 17.56 -17.07
CA MET A 323 -3.98 18.33 -18.30
C MET A 323 -3.03 17.66 -19.31
N LEU A 324 -1.91 17.09 -18.86
CA LEU A 324 -0.98 16.34 -19.71
C LEU A 324 -1.61 15.06 -20.27
N VAL A 325 -2.28 14.28 -19.42
CA VAL A 325 -2.95 13.04 -19.83
C VAL A 325 -4.09 13.35 -20.81
N ALA A 326 -4.97 14.30 -20.47
CA ALA A 326 -6.08 14.71 -21.33
C ALA A 326 -5.59 15.28 -22.67
N THR A 327 -4.48 16.02 -22.68
CA THR A 327 -3.85 16.49 -23.93
C THR A 327 -3.42 15.33 -24.83
N GLY A 328 -2.78 14.30 -24.26
CA GLY A 328 -2.39 13.10 -25.01
C GLY A 328 -3.60 12.36 -25.58
N ILE A 329 -4.70 12.30 -24.84
CA ILE A 329 -5.95 11.70 -25.32
C ILE A 329 -6.52 12.53 -26.48
N ILE A 330 -6.73 13.84 -26.29
CA ILE A 330 -7.28 14.74 -27.29
C ILE A 330 -6.49 14.70 -28.62
N MET A 331 -5.17 14.58 -28.55
CA MET A 331 -4.31 14.50 -29.73
C MET A 331 -4.45 13.19 -30.52
N ASN A 332 -4.92 12.11 -29.90
CA ASN A 332 -5.11 10.80 -30.53
C ASN A 332 -6.57 10.51 -30.91
N LEU A 333 -7.49 11.45 -30.68
CA LEU A 333 -8.87 11.30 -31.14
C LEU A 333 -8.94 11.34 -32.68
N PRO A 334 -9.67 10.43 -33.35
CA PRO A 334 -9.86 10.48 -34.80
C PRO A 334 -10.48 11.81 -35.23
N SER A 335 -9.80 12.57 -36.09
CA SER A 335 -10.27 13.88 -36.55
C SER A 335 -11.54 13.77 -37.40
N GLU A 336 -11.73 12.64 -38.10
CA GLU A 336 -12.89 12.36 -38.96
C GLU A 336 -14.23 12.52 -38.24
N GLN A 337 -14.32 12.06 -36.98
CA GLN A 337 -15.56 12.18 -36.19
C GLN A 337 -15.89 13.64 -35.85
N ILE A 338 -14.85 14.44 -35.60
CA ILE A 338 -14.99 15.86 -35.28
C ILE A 338 -15.34 16.65 -36.55
N GLU A 339 -14.67 16.35 -37.67
CA GLU A 339 -14.92 16.99 -38.97
C GLU A 339 -16.32 16.67 -39.49
N ALA A 340 -16.78 15.41 -39.39
CA ALA A 340 -18.14 15.04 -39.75
C ALA A 340 -19.18 15.82 -38.92
N ALA A 341 -18.98 15.93 -37.60
CA ALA A 341 -19.87 16.71 -36.75
C ALA A 341 -19.85 18.22 -37.08
N GLU A 342 -18.71 18.77 -37.49
CA GLU A 342 -18.60 20.15 -37.96
C GLU A 342 -19.37 20.38 -39.28
N ILE A 343 -19.35 19.40 -40.20
CA ILE A 343 -20.14 19.41 -41.44
C ILE A 343 -21.64 19.37 -41.14
N ASP A 344 -22.05 18.59 -40.14
CA ASP A 344 -23.44 18.52 -39.65
C ASP A 344 -23.88 19.76 -38.85
N GLY A 345 -23.02 20.78 -38.72
CA GLY A 345 -23.34 22.03 -38.04
C GLY A 345 -23.31 21.96 -36.51
N ALA A 346 -22.69 20.93 -35.92
CA ALA A 346 -22.58 20.80 -34.48
C ALA A 346 -21.69 21.92 -33.89
N SER A 347 -22.19 22.59 -32.86
CA SER A 347 -21.41 23.57 -32.10
C SER A 347 -20.25 22.90 -31.34
N LYS A 348 -19.20 23.66 -31.02
CA LYS A 348 -18.04 23.16 -30.26
C LYS A 348 -18.43 22.54 -28.91
N LEU A 349 -19.46 23.07 -28.25
CA LEU A 349 -19.97 22.51 -27.00
C LEU A 349 -20.70 21.17 -27.21
N GLN A 350 -21.45 21.02 -28.30
CA GLN A 350 -22.08 19.74 -28.68
C GLN A 350 -21.02 18.69 -29.00
N ILE A 351 -20.00 19.05 -29.78
CA ILE A 351 -18.87 18.16 -30.09
C ILE A 351 -18.15 17.75 -28.79
N PHE A 352 -17.86 18.71 -27.91
CA PHE A 352 -17.22 18.39 -26.63
C PHE A 352 -18.07 17.44 -25.78
N LYS A 353 -19.35 17.76 -25.55
CA LYS A 353 -20.21 16.98 -24.66
C LYS A 353 -20.54 15.59 -25.21
N SER A 354 -20.65 15.45 -26.54
CA SER A 354 -21.19 14.24 -27.17
C SER A 354 -20.10 13.33 -27.76
N ILE A 355 -18.94 13.87 -28.11
CA ILE A 355 -17.85 13.13 -28.75
C ILE A 355 -16.60 13.14 -27.85
N THR A 356 -16.06 14.31 -27.57
CA THR A 356 -14.74 14.43 -26.90
C THR A 356 -14.76 14.01 -25.44
N PHE A 357 -15.68 14.53 -24.64
CA PHE A 357 -15.75 14.28 -23.20
C PHE A 357 -16.06 12.81 -22.86
N PRO A 358 -17.01 12.13 -23.52
CA PRO A 358 -17.24 10.70 -23.28
C PRO A 358 -16.00 9.84 -23.54
N GLN A 359 -15.26 10.13 -24.62
CA GLN A 359 -14.02 9.40 -24.93
C GLN A 359 -12.91 9.69 -23.93
N ILE A 360 -12.73 10.95 -23.51
CA ILE A 360 -11.80 11.30 -22.42
C ILE A 360 -12.16 10.55 -21.14
N LEU A 361 -13.43 10.55 -20.75
CA LEU A 361 -13.89 9.89 -19.53
C LEU A 361 -13.65 8.37 -19.59
N LEU A 362 -13.90 7.74 -20.74
CA LEU A 362 -13.68 6.31 -20.95
C LEU A 362 -12.20 5.93 -20.79
N ILE A 363 -11.30 6.71 -21.41
CA ILE A 363 -9.86 6.45 -21.36
C ILE A 363 -9.27 6.81 -19.99
N MET A 364 -9.76 7.87 -19.34
CA MET A 364 -9.30 8.31 -18.03
C MET A 364 -9.98 7.60 -16.85
N ALA A 365 -11.02 6.79 -17.06
CA ALA A 365 -11.73 6.14 -15.97
C ALA A 365 -10.81 5.37 -14.99
N PRO A 366 -9.83 4.56 -15.44
CA PRO A 366 -8.91 3.89 -14.53
C PRO A 366 -8.04 4.85 -13.71
N SER A 367 -7.55 5.93 -14.33
CA SER A 367 -6.71 6.93 -13.64
C SER A 367 -7.52 7.80 -12.69
N LEU A 368 -8.80 8.06 -13.00
CA LEU A 368 -9.71 8.76 -12.09
C LEU A 368 -10.02 7.95 -10.84
N ILE A 369 -10.23 6.63 -10.99
CA ILE A 369 -10.40 5.73 -9.84
C ILE A 369 -9.14 5.75 -8.96
N GLN A 370 -7.96 5.65 -9.59
CA GLN A 370 -6.69 5.72 -8.88
C GLN A 370 -6.48 7.07 -8.18
N GLN A 371 -6.83 8.18 -8.84
CA GLN A 371 -6.73 9.53 -8.27
C GLN A 371 -7.67 9.70 -7.07
N PHE A 372 -8.90 9.17 -7.16
CA PHE A 372 -9.84 9.19 -6.04
C PHE A 372 -9.33 8.40 -4.83
N ILE A 373 -8.86 7.17 -5.03
CA ILE A 373 -8.27 6.34 -3.96
C ILE A 373 -7.01 7.01 -3.38
N GLY A 374 -6.19 7.62 -4.25
CA GLY A 374 -5.05 8.42 -3.85
C GLY A 374 -5.45 9.61 -2.98
N ASN A 375 -6.56 10.27 -3.29
CA ASN A 375 -7.06 11.40 -2.52
C ASN A 375 -7.62 11.01 -1.14
N ILE A 376 -8.21 9.82 -0.98
CA ILE A 376 -8.57 9.26 0.35
C ILE A 376 -7.33 9.17 1.25
N ASN A 377 -6.19 8.81 0.66
CA ASN A 377 -4.91 8.58 1.35
C ASN A 377 -3.93 9.77 1.23
N ASN A 378 -4.42 10.97 0.89
CA ASN A 378 -3.56 12.12 0.58
C ASN A 378 -3.02 12.80 1.86
N PHE A 379 -2.07 12.12 2.49
CA PHE A 379 -1.39 12.58 3.69
C PHE A 379 -0.65 13.90 3.45
N ASN A 380 0.09 14.00 2.34
CA ASN A 380 1.03 15.10 2.09
C ASN A 380 0.36 16.47 2.07
N VAL A 381 -0.74 16.63 1.32
CA VAL A 381 -1.39 17.94 1.18
C VAL A 381 -1.84 18.45 2.54
N ILE A 382 -2.50 17.62 3.33
CA ILE A 382 -3.03 18.01 4.63
C ILE A 382 -1.89 18.24 5.62
N TYR A 383 -0.95 17.31 5.72
CA TYR A 383 0.13 17.39 6.70
C TYR A 383 1.02 18.62 6.50
N PHE A 384 1.45 18.90 5.26
CA PHE A 384 2.36 20.02 4.99
C PHE A 384 1.66 21.37 4.92
N LEU A 385 0.39 21.42 4.50
CA LEU A 385 -0.33 22.69 4.34
C LEU A 385 -0.97 23.17 5.65
N THR A 386 -1.62 22.27 6.39
CA THR A 386 -2.41 22.61 7.60
C THR A 386 -1.97 21.83 8.84
N GLY A 387 -1.25 20.72 8.69
CA GLY A 387 -1.01 19.78 9.80
C GLY A 387 -2.30 19.17 10.35
N GLY A 388 -3.39 19.19 9.57
CA GLY A 388 -4.74 18.79 9.99
C GLY A 388 -5.54 19.87 10.73
N GLY A 389 -4.96 21.06 10.95
CA GLY A 389 -5.62 22.17 11.62
C GLY A 389 -6.77 22.82 10.82
N PRO A 390 -7.47 23.81 11.41
CA PRO A 390 -7.35 24.27 12.80
C PRO A 390 -7.81 23.20 13.80
N THR A 391 -7.37 23.34 15.06
CA THR A 391 -7.73 22.39 16.13
C THR A 391 -9.25 22.33 16.33
N ASN A 392 -9.76 21.15 16.64
CA ASN A 392 -11.17 20.96 16.93
C ASN A 392 -11.30 20.29 18.30
N SER A 393 -11.83 21.02 19.29
CA SER A 393 -11.97 20.52 20.67
C SER A 393 -12.96 19.36 20.82
N SER A 394 -13.83 19.15 19.83
CA SER A 394 -14.75 18.00 19.80
C SER A 394 -14.09 16.73 19.26
N TYR A 395 -12.89 16.84 18.68
CA TYR A 395 -12.18 15.71 18.08
C TYR A 395 -11.03 15.22 18.97
N TYR A 396 -10.89 13.90 19.04
CA TYR A 396 -9.78 13.26 19.73
C TYR A 396 -8.54 13.25 18.83
N GLN A 397 -7.52 14.04 19.20
CA GLN A 397 -6.21 14.05 18.52
C GLN A 397 -6.32 14.33 17.00
N ALA A 398 -7.32 15.11 16.59
CA ALA A 398 -7.53 15.54 15.22
C ALA A 398 -7.94 17.02 15.14
N GLY A 399 -7.74 17.62 13.99
CA GLY A 399 -8.25 18.95 13.66
C GLY A 399 -9.28 18.89 12.53
N SER A 400 -9.71 20.06 12.10
CA SER A 400 -10.87 20.22 11.22
C SER A 400 -10.63 19.79 9.77
N THR A 401 -9.38 19.73 9.32
CA THR A 401 -9.02 19.33 7.95
C THR A 401 -8.41 17.94 7.87
N ASP A 402 -8.21 17.26 9.00
CA ASP A 402 -7.65 15.92 9.02
C ASP A 402 -8.46 14.94 8.16
N LEU A 403 -7.75 14.12 7.40
CA LEU A 403 -8.31 12.93 6.77
C LEU A 403 -8.12 11.76 7.72
N LEU A 404 -8.81 10.65 7.46
CA LEU A 404 -8.60 9.42 8.23
C LEU A 404 -7.12 9.02 8.27
N VAL A 405 -6.37 9.21 7.16
CA VAL A 405 -4.94 8.88 7.08
C VAL A 405 -4.05 9.81 7.93
N THR A 406 -4.36 11.11 8.01
CA THR A 406 -3.58 12.03 8.84
C THR A 406 -3.93 11.90 10.31
N TRP A 407 -5.20 11.56 10.62
CA TRP A 407 -5.60 11.19 11.97
C TRP A 407 -4.94 9.89 12.43
N LEU A 408 -4.90 8.86 11.58
CA LEU A 408 -4.14 7.62 11.84
C LEU A 408 -2.70 7.93 12.21
N TYR A 409 -2.03 8.80 11.45
CA TYR A 409 -0.66 9.22 11.76
C TYR A 409 -0.55 9.90 13.13
N LYS A 410 -1.47 10.80 13.49
CA LYS A 410 -1.49 11.46 14.80
C LYS A 410 -1.73 10.46 15.94
N LEU A 411 -2.63 9.49 15.74
CA LEU A 411 -2.85 8.41 16.71
C LEU A 411 -1.57 7.60 16.92
N THR A 412 -0.82 7.28 15.88
CA THR A 412 0.44 6.53 15.98
C THR A 412 1.58 7.34 16.60
N VAL A 413 1.80 8.57 16.16
CA VAL A 413 3.01 9.35 16.48
C VAL A 413 2.83 10.25 17.69
N SER A 414 1.66 10.89 17.82
CA SER A 414 1.39 11.86 18.89
C SER A 414 0.69 11.18 20.07
N ALA A 415 -0.43 10.50 19.81
CA ALA A 415 -1.22 9.86 20.86
C ALA A 415 -0.58 8.55 21.34
N LYS A 416 0.12 7.82 20.46
CA LYS A 416 0.64 6.45 20.67
C LYS A 416 -0.46 5.41 20.89
N ASP A 417 -1.63 5.64 20.32
CA ASP A 417 -2.77 4.72 20.30
C ASP A 417 -2.69 3.81 19.06
N TYR A 418 -1.75 2.86 19.08
CA TYR A 418 -1.45 1.99 17.93
C TYR A 418 -2.64 1.09 17.56
N ASN A 419 -3.37 0.58 18.55
CA ASN A 419 -4.57 -0.21 18.34
C ASN A 419 -5.66 0.57 17.58
N LEU A 420 -5.95 1.82 17.99
CA LEU A 420 -6.91 2.68 17.32
C LEU A 420 -6.43 3.05 15.92
N ALA A 421 -5.16 3.42 15.78
CA ALA A 421 -4.56 3.72 14.47
C ALA A 421 -4.69 2.54 13.51
N SER A 422 -4.46 1.31 13.99
CA SER A 422 -4.64 0.08 13.23
C SER A 422 -6.10 -0.15 12.80
N VAL A 423 -7.09 0.09 13.68
CA VAL A 423 -8.50 0.03 13.28
C VAL A 423 -8.78 1.02 12.16
N ILE A 424 -8.33 2.28 12.28
CA ILE A 424 -8.50 3.28 11.23
C ILE A 424 -7.81 2.85 9.93
N GLY A 425 -6.62 2.24 10.01
CA GLY A 425 -5.91 1.69 8.85
C GLY A 425 -6.70 0.60 8.13
N ILE A 426 -7.29 -0.34 8.87
CA ILE A 426 -8.18 -1.37 8.32
C ILE A 426 -9.39 -0.74 7.63
N LEU A 427 -10.01 0.27 8.25
CA LEU A 427 -11.19 0.93 7.68
C LEU A 427 -10.86 1.71 6.41
N ILE A 428 -9.73 2.44 6.37
CA ILE A 428 -9.25 3.10 5.16
C ILE A 428 -9.03 2.08 4.04
N PHE A 429 -8.37 0.94 4.36
CA PHE A 429 -8.16 -0.14 3.40
C PHE A 429 -9.49 -0.71 2.90
N ALA A 430 -10.41 -1.04 3.80
CA ALA A 430 -11.71 -1.61 3.45
C ALA A 430 -12.55 -0.67 2.56
N ILE A 431 -12.59 0.62 2.91
CA ILE A 431 -13.30 1.64 2.11
C ILE A 431 -12.65 1.78 0.73
N SER A 432 -11.31 1.87 0.67
CA SER A 432 -10.57 2.00 -0.59
C SER A 432 -10.75 0.76 -1.47
N ALA A 433 -10.68 -0.44 -0.90
CA ALA A 433 -10.86 -1.70 -1.61
C ALA A 433 -12.31 -1.87 -2.10
N ALA A 434 -13.31 -1.56 -1.27
CA ALA A 434 -14.71 -1.62 -1.64
C ALA A 434 -15.03 -0.63 -2.78
N PHE A 435 -14.56 0.62 -2.68
CA PHE A 435 -14.74 1.59 -3.75
C PHE A 435 -14.03 1.16 -5.02
N SER A 436 -12.77 0.71 -4.93
CA SER A 436 -11.99 0.21 -6.06
C SER A 436 -12.74 -0.90 -6.79
N LEU A 437 -13.17 -1.94 -6.06
CA LEU A 437 -13.89 -3.08 -6.62
C LEU A 437 -15.19 -2.63 -7.31
N LEU A 438 -15.98 -1.78 -6.65
CA LEU A 438 -17.24 -1.27 -7.21
C LEU A 438 -17.02 -0.39 -8.45
N ALA A 439 -16.01 0.49 -8.43
CA ALA A 439 -15.73 1.40 -9.51
C ALA A 439 -15.14 0.67 -10.73
N TYR A 440 -14.18 -0.24 -10.52
CA TYR A 440 -13.59 -1.02 -11.61
C TYR A 440 -14.62 -1.94 -12.27
N THR A 441 -15.40 -2.69 -11.48
CA THR A 441 -16.43 -3.61 -12.03
C THR A 441 -17.55 -2.91 -12.79
N ARG A 442 -17.86 -1.65 -12.44
CA ARG A 442 -18.88 -0.84 -13.13
C ARG A 442 -18.33 0.02 -14.26
N SER A 443 -17.01 0.20 -14.37
CA SER A 443 -16.42 1.01 -15.43
C SER A 443 -16.62 0.38 -16.81
N ALA A 444 -17.07 1.19 -17.79
CA ALA A 444 -17.24 0.75 -19.17
C ALA A 444 -15.91 0.27 -19.80
N SER A 445 -14.78 0.83 -19.36
CA SER A 445 -13.43 0.39 -19.75
C SER A 445 -13.18 -1.09 -19.44
N PHE A 446 -13.68 -1.63 -18.32
CA PHE A 446 -13.58 -3.06 -18.01
C PHE A 446 -14.52 -3.92 -18.88
N LYS A 447 -15.71 -3.40 -19.22
CA LYS A 447 -16.68 -4.10 -20.07
C LYS A 447 -16.29 -4.12 -21.56
N GLU A 448 -15.61 -3.09 -22.05
CA GLU A 448 -15.11 -3.05 -23.43
C GLU A 448 -13.77 -3.78 -23.58
N GLY A 449 -12.92 -3.76 -22.55
CA GLY A 449 -11.67 -4.54 -22.54
C GLY A 449 -11.87 -6.05 -22.46
N THR A 450 -13.07 -6.51 -22.03
CA THR A 450 -13.49 -7.92 -22.06
C THR A 450 -14.27 -8.30 -23.32
N ALA A 451 -14.60 -7.32 -24.17
CA ALA A 451 -15.29 -7.51 -25.45
C ALA A 451 -14.33 -7.53 -26.67
N LYS A 452 -13.02 -7.53 -26.44
CA LYS A 452 -11.96 -7.83 -27.41
C LYS A 452 -11.25 -9.11 -26.98
#